data_AF-A0A2W4QZC4-F1
#
_entry.id   AF-A0A2W4QZC4-F1
#
_cell.length_a   1.000
_cell.length_b   1.000
_cell.length_c   1.000
_cell.angle_alpha   90.00
_cell.angle_beta   90.00
_cell.angle_gamma   90.00
#
_symmetry.space_group_name_H-M   'P 1'
#
loop_
_entity.id
_entity.type
_entity.pdbx_description
1 polymer ?
#
loop_
_entity_poly.entity_id
_entity_poly.type
_entity_poly.pdbx_seq_one_letter_code
_entity_poly.pdbx_strand_id
1 'polypeptide(L)'
;MQNLQFEDILQLLSLGTGMDLIWSIFLYLVFFLGLITIFTMPDKNMIPTLLTAAVLLFAIIAKVSLAASDPILGRREFGMMVINVGIAVLPFLVAGTIRAGKGRKSGPVAPAILGGIFGTIYMMMYLIFVIRA
;
A
#
# COMPACT_ATOMS: atom_id res chain seq x y z
N MET A 1 -8.50 26.72 -7.49
CA MET A 1 -7.77 25.52 -7.96
C MET A 1 -6.35 25.97 -8.26
N GLN A 2 -5.39 25.61 -7.41
CA GLN A 2 -3.97 25.92 -7.68
C GLN A 2 -3.52 25.10 -8.90
N ASN A 3 -2.74 25.71 -9.79
CA ASN A 3 -2.08 24.99 -10.87
C ASN A 3 -1.05 24.05 -10.24
N LEU A 4 -1.35 22.75 -10.18
CA LEU A 4 -0.38 21.73 -9.78
C LEU A 4 0.82 21.78 -10.73
N GLN A 5 1.98 22.20 -10.22
CA GLN A 5 3.24 22.11 -10.95
C GLN A 5 3.76 20.67 -10.86
N PHE A 6 4.64 20.29 -11.78
CA PHE A 6 5.25 18.94 -11.76
C PHE A 6 6.07 18.72 -10.48
N GLU A 7 6.71 19.78 -10.00
CA GLU A 7 7.50 19.82 -8.77
C GLU A 7 6.65 19.49 -7.54
N ASP A 8 5.39 19.95 -7.49
CA ASP A 8 4.47 19.66 -6.39
C ASP A 8 4.14 18.16 -6.31
N ILE A 9 3.98 17.51 -7.47
CA ILE A 9 3.74 16.07 -7.54
C ILE A 9 4.96 15.29 -7.03
N LEU A 10 6.17 15.69 -7.46
CA LEU A 10 7.40 15.08 -6.99
C LEU A 10 7.59 15.27 -5.48
N GLN A 11 7.22 16.44 -4.96
CA GLN A 11 7.30 16.72 -3.53
C GLN A 11 6.33 15.84 -2.72
N LEU A 12 5.09 15.67 -3.18
CA LEU A 12 4.09 14.81 -2.54
C LEU A 12 4.51 13.33 -2.53
N LEU A 13 5.16 12.88 -3.61
CA LEU A 13 5.69 11.53 -3.72
C LEU A 13 7.04 11.36 -3.02
N SER A 14 7.75 12.44 -2.69
CA SER A 14 9.02 12.34 -1.98
C SER A 14 8.88 11.59 -0.64
N LEU A 15 10.00 11.10 -0.12
CA LEU A 15 10.04 10.42 1.18
C LEU A 15 9.59 11.32 2.35
N GLY A 16 9.55 12.64 2.17
CA GLY A 16 9.25 13.58 3.24
C GLY A 16 10.38 13.68 4.27
N THR A 17 10.09 14.35 5.39
CA THR A 17 11.05 14.55 6.49
C THR A 17 10.38 14.27 7.85
N GLY A 18 11.17 14.04 8.90
CA GLY A 18 10.65 13.78 10.24
C GLY A 18 9.84 12.48 10.33
N MET A 19 8.66 12.52 10.96
CA MET A 19 7.80 11.34 11.09
C MET A 19 7.27 10.84 9.74
N ASP A 20 7.07 11.73 8.76
CA ASP A 20 6.58 11.39 7.41
C ASP A 20 7.54 10.46 6.66
N LEU A 21 8.84 10.51 6.99
CA LEU A 21 9.84 9.60 6.45
C LEU A 21 9.52 8.14 6.80
N ILE A 22 9.18 7.86 8.06
CA ILE A 22 8.94 6.50 8.52
C ILE A 22 7.68 5.94 7.84
N TRP A 23 6.60 6.73 7.79
CA TRP A 23 5.37 6.34 7.08
C TRP A 23 5.62 6.06 5.60
N SER A 24 6.40 6.92 4.94
CA SER A 24 6.72 6.79 3.53
C SER A 24 7.56 5.54 3.25
N ILE A 25 8.53 5.21 4.11
CA ILE A 25 9.34 3.99 3.97
C ILE A 25 8.46 2.73 3.97
N PHE A 26 7.55 2.59 4.95
CA PHE A 26 6.70 1.41 5.01
C PHE A 26 5.73 1.33 3.83
N LEU A 27 5.13 2.45 3.42
CA LEU A 27 4.28 2.50 2.22
C LEU A 27 5.05 2.12 0.95
N TYR A 28 6.27 2.62 0.80
CA TYR A 28 7.12 2.27 -0.33
C TYR A 28 7.54 0.79 -0.31
N LEU A 29 7.85 0.22 0.87
CA LEU A 29 8.13 -1.22 0.98
C LEU A 29 6.94 -2.05 0.50
N VAL A 30 5.72 -1.74 0.95
CA VAL A 30 4.51 -2.43 0.49
C VAL A 30 4.30 -2.23 -1.01
N PHE A 31 4.51 -1.01 -1.51
CA PHE A 31 4.36 -0.69 -2.92
C PHE A 31 5.32 -1.48 -3.81
N PHE A 32 6.62 -1.49 -3.49
CA PHE A 32 7.60 -2.23 -4.27
C PHE A 32 7.41 -3.75 -4.18
N LEU A 33 7.05 -4.27 -3.00
CA LEU A 33 6.72 -5.69 -2.86
C LEU A 33 5.46 -6.07 -3.65
N GLY A 34 4.46 -5.18 -3.72
CA GLY A 34 3.29 -5.34 -4.57
C GLY A 34 3.64 -5.32 -6.06
N LEU A 35 4.53 -4.43 -6.49
CA LEU A 35 5.02 -4.39 -7.88
C LEU A 35 5.77 -5.68 -8.23
N ILE A 36 6.69 -6.12 -7.37
CA ILE A 36 7.38 -7.41 -7.55
C ILE A 36 6.35 -8.53 -7.67
N THR A 37 5.33 -8.54 -6.82
CA THR A 37 4.26 -9.54 -6.84
C THR A 37 3.52 -9.56 -8.18
N ILE A 38 3.13 -8.40 -8.73
CA ILE A 38 2.45 -8.33 -10.04
C ILE A 38 3.38 -8.75 -11.19
N PHE A 39 4.62 -8.26 -11.22
CA PHE A 39 5.54 -8.54 -12.34
C PHE A 39 6.01 -9.99 -12.39
N THR A 40 5.94 -10.71 -11.27
CA THR A 40 6.33 -12.12 -11.18
C THR A 40 5.14 -13.06 -11.27
N MET A 41 3.91 -12.54 -11.33
CA MET A 41 2.71 -13.34 -11.40
C MET A 41 2.36 -13.70 -12.85
N PRO A 42 1.97 -14.96 -13.14
CA PRO A 42 1.48 -15.31 -14.47
C PRO A 42 0.17 -14.60 -14.82
N ASP A 43 0.02 -14.14 -16.07
CA ASP A 43 -1.14 -13.37 -16.56
C ASP A 43 -2.52 -14.05 -16.34
N LYS A 44 -2.53 -15.37 -16.15
CA LYS A 44 -3.75 -16.16 -15.91
C LYS A 44 -4.32 -16.03 -14.49
N ASN A 45 -3.76 -15.15 -13.67
CA ASN A 45 -4.09 -14.95 -12.26
C ASN A 45 -4.85 -13.62 -12.04
N MET A 46 -5.97 -13.41 -12.73
CA MET A 46 -6.70 -12.14 -12.69
C MET A 46 -7.06 -11.65 -11.27
N ILE A 47 -7.56 -12.54 -10.40
CA ILE A 47 -7.98 -12.17 -9.03
C ILE A 47 -6.83 -11.60 -8.20
N PRO A 48 -5.72 -12.33 -7.96
CA PRO A 48 -4.60 -11.79 -7.19
C PRO A 48 -3.91 -10.60 -7.88
N THR A 49 -3.95 -10.49 -9.21
CA THR A 49 -3.50 -9.27 -9.91
C THR A 49 -4.35 -8.06 -9.53
N LEU A 50 -5.69 -8.18 -9.56
CA LEU A 50 -6.60 -7.09 -9.17
C LEU A 50 -6.46 -6.72 -7.69
N LEU A 51 -6.33 -7.71 -6.81
CA LEU A 51 -6.10 -7.47 -5.37
C LEU A 51 -4.76 -6.75 -5.13
N THR A 52 -3.71 -7.15 -5.85
CA THR A 52 -2.40 -6.48 -5.75
C THR A 52 -2.47 -5.06 -6.30
N ALA A 53 -3.16 -4.85 -7.42
CA ALA A 53 -3.38 -3.52 -7.99
C ALA A 53 -4.15 -2.59 -7.03
N ALA A 54 -5.14 -3.13 -6.30
CA ALA A 54 -5.84 -2.39 -5.26
C ALA A 54 -4.90 -1.98 -4.11
N VAL A 55 -4.00 -2.87 -3.67
CA VAL A 55 -2.97 -2.54 -2.66
C VAL A 55 -2.06 -1.41 -3.13
N LEU A 56 -1.60 -1.47 -4.38
CA LEU A 56 -0.75 -0.43 -4.97
C LEU A 56 -1.48 0.92 -5.00
N LEU A 57 -2.74 0.92 -5.42
CA LEU A 57 -3.57 2.11 -5.43
C LEU A 57 -3.78 2.67 -4.01
N PHE A 58 -4.07 1.81 -3.05
CA PHE A 58 -4.22 2.20 -1.64
C PHE A 58 -2.93 2.80 -1.07
N ALA A 59 -1.77 2.23 -1.39
CA ALA A 59 -0.49 2.78 -0.95
C ALA A 59 -0.23 4.18 -1.54
N ILE A 60 -0.58 4.42 -2.81
CA ILE A 60 -0.48 5.73 -3.44
C ILE A 60 -1.42 6.72 -2.76
N ILE A 61 -2.70 6.37 -2.60
CA ILE A 61 -3.70 7.25 -1.98
C ILE A 61 -3.28 7.59 -0.56
N ALA A 62 -2.83 6.60 0.23
CA ALA A 62 -2.35 6.82 1.59
C ALA A 62 -1.14 7.76 1.62
N LYS A 63 -0.16 7.57 0.73
CA LYS A 63 1.04 8.42 0.66
C LYS A 63 0.69 9.87 0.32
N VAL A 64 -0.10 10.06 -0.74
CA VAL A 64 -0.48 11.41 -1.20
C VAL A 64 -1.34 12.10 -0.15
N SER A 65 -2.30 11.40 0.44
CA SER A 65 -3.18 11.97 1.47
C SER A 65 -2.45 12.32 2.77
N LEU A 66 -1.34 11.65 3.09
CA LEU A 66 -0.53 12.01 4.25
C LEU A 66 0.35 13.24 4.02
N ALA A 67 0.80 13.45 2.77
CA ALA A 67 1.71 14.52 2.39
C ALA A 67 1.02 15.81 1.92
N ALA A 68 -0.23 15.72 1.47
CA ALA A 68 -0.99 16.87 0.96
C ALA A 68 -1.49 17.78 2.10
N SER A 69 -1.48 19.08 1.86
CA SER A 69 -2.09 20.09 2.72
C SER A 69 -3.63 20.06 2.67
N ASP A 70 -4.19 19.72 1.50
CA ASP A 70 -5.62 19.49 1.28
C ASP A 70 -5.83 18.03 0.78
N PRO A 71 -5.93 17.06 1.70
CA PRO A 71 -5.93 15.64 1.34
C PRO A 71 -7.30 15.15 0.85
N ILE A 72 -7.28 14.20 -0.08
CA ILE A 72 -8.51 13.51 -0.55
C ILE A 72 -9.19 12.77 0.60
N LEU A 73 -8.38 12.16 1.48
CA LEU A 73 -8.84 11.50 2.70
C LEU A 73 -8.05 12.04 3.89
N GLY A 74 -8.78 12.64 4.82
CA GLY A 74 -8.23 13.12 6.08
C GLY A 74 -7.66 11.97 6.92
N ARG A 75 -6.62 12.28 7.71
CA ARG A 75 -5.87 11.30 8.52
C ARG A 75 -6.75 10.45 9.44
N ARG A 76 -7.85 11.00 9.97
CA ARG A 76 -8.78 10.35 10.89
C ARG A 76 -10.13 9.98 10.26
N GLU A 77 -10.24 10.04 8.94
CA GLU A 77 -11.48 9.69 8.26
C GLU A 77 -11.63 8.18 8.11
N PHE A 78 -12.87 7.71 8.13
CA PHE A 78 -13.20 6.29 7.99
C PHE A 78 -12.60 5.69 6.70
N GLY A 79 -12.61 6.45 5.59
CA GLY A 79 -12.00 6.02 4.34
C GLY A 79 -10.50 5.72 4.46
N MET A 80 -9.77 6.53 5.22
CA MET A 80 -8.34 6.29 5.47
C MET A 80 -8.14 5.01 6.29
N MET A 81 -9.00 4.71 7.26
CA MET A 81 -8.97 3.46 8.01
C MET A 81 -9.17 2.23 7.10
N VAL A 82 -10.16 2.29 6.19
CA VAL A 82 -10.41 1.21 5.21
C VAL A 82 -9.18 0.97 4.32
N ILE A 83 -8.53 2.04 3.85
CA ILE A 83 -7.30 1.95 3.06
C ILE A 83 -6.18 1.27 3.86
N ASN A 84 -5.93 1.69 5.10
CA ASN A 84 -4.91 1.10 5.95
C ASN A 84 -5.16 -0.40 6.21
N VAL A 85 -6.41 -0.78 6.49
CA VAL A 85 -6.81 -2.19 6.63
C VAL A 85 -6.58 -2.95 5.31
N GLY A 86 -6.94 -2.35 4.18
CA GLY A 86 -6.71 -2.92 2.85
C GLY A 86 -5.22 -3.19 2.59
N ILE A 87 -4.35 -2.23 2.89
CA ILE A 87 -2.89 -2.35 2.76
C ILE A 87 -2.35 -3.50 3.64
N ALA A 88 -2.92 -3.72 4.83
CA ALA A 88 -2.50 -4.80 5.72
C ALA A 88 -3.02 -6.18 5.29
N VAL A 89 -4.30 -6.29 4.93
CA VAL A 89 -4.99 -7.58 4.76
C VAL A 89 -4.89 -8.12 3.33
N LEU A 90 -5.04 -7.26 2.32
CA LEU A 90 -5.12 -7.70 0.93
C LEU A 90 -3.85 -8.42 0.44
N PRO A 91 -2.61 -8.06 0.84
CA PRO A 91 -1.44 -8.83 0.44
C PRO A 91 -1.45 -10.27 0.97
N PHE A 92 -2.00 -10.51 2.16
CA PHE A 92 -2.17 -11.88 2.68
C PHE A 92 -3.23 -12.65 1.91
N LEU A 93 -4.32 -11.99 1.49
CA LEU A 93 -5.32 -12.60 0.61
C LEU A 93 -4.73 -12.94 -0.77
N VAL A 94 -3.88 -12.08 -1.31
CA VAL A 94 -3.10 -12.35 -2.53
C VAL A 94 -2.23 -13.60 -2.33
N ALA A 95 -1.45 -13.65 -1.25
CA ALA A 95 -0.63 -14.82 -0.93
C ALA A 95 -1.48 -16.11 -0.80
N GLY A 96 -2.63 -16.04 -0.13
CA GLY A 96 -3.56 -17.15 0.04
C GLY A 96 -4.15 -17.65 -1.28
N THR A 97 -4.61 -16.73 -2.13
CA THR A 97 -5.18 -17.07 -3.45
C THR A 97 -4.13 -17.64 -4.42
N ILE A 98 -2.89 -17.13 -4.39
CA ILE A 98 -1.77 -17.70 -5.15
C ILE A 98 -1.50 -19.15 -4.69
N ARG A 99 -1.48 -19.39 -3.37
CA ARG A 99 -1.23 -20.73 -2.80
C ARG A 99 -2.37 -21.72 -3.05
N ALA A 100 -3.62 -21.25 -3.04
CA ALA A 100 -4.80 -22.11 -3.23
C ALA A 100 -4.96 -22.61 -4.68
N GLY A 101 -4.35 -21.94 -5.65
CA GLY A 101 -4.36 -22.36 -7.06
C GLY A 101 -3.63 -23.70 -7.27
N LYS A 102 -4.38 -24.80 -7.37
CA LYS A 102 -3.83 -26.14 -7.68
C LYS A 102 -2.96 -26.10 -8.95
N GLY A 103 -1.70 -26.53 -8.83
CA GLY A 103 -0.81 -26.83 -9.98
C GLY A 103 0.07 -25.69 -10.49
N ARG A 104 0.02 -24.48 -9.92
CA ARG A 104 0.91 -23.38 -10.34
C ARG A 104 2.17 -23.38 -9.49
N LYS A 105 3.31 -23.70 -10.12
CA LYS A 105 4.67 -23.55 -9.57
C LYS A 105 4.75 -22.24 -8.79
N SER A 106 5.08 -22.31 -7.50
CA SER A 106 5.73 -21.25 -6.71
C SER A 106 5.47 -19.83 -7.23
N GLY A 107 4.21 -19.39 -7.18
CA GLY A 107 3.92 -17.98 -7.44
C GLY A 107 4.63 -17.10 -6.41
N PRO A 108 4.63 -15.77 -6.58
CA PRO A 108 5.32 -14.83 -5.70
C PRO A 108 4.61 -14.66 -4.35
N VAL A 109 4.51 -15.76 -3.60
CA VAL A 109 3.90 -15.82 -2.28
C VAL A 109 4.75 -15.05 -1.28
N ALA A 110 6.08 -15.14 -1.37
CA ALA A 110 6.97 -14.47 -0.42
C ALA A 110 6.88 -12.92 -0.50
N PRO A 111 6.96 -12.28 -1.68
CA PRO A 111 6.72 -10.83 -1.79
C PRO A 111 5.36 -10.39 -1.25
N ALA A 112 4.29 -11.15 -1.52
CA ALA A 112 2.95 -10.85 -1.04
C ALA A 112 2.84 -10.97 0.50
N ILE A 113 3.46 -11.99 1.11
CA ILE A 113 3.49 -12.16 2.57
C ILE A 113 4.30 -11.03 3.22
N LEU A 114 5.47 -10.71 2.69
CA LEU A 114 6.29 -9.61 3.20
C LEU A 114 5.54 -8.27 3.07
N GLY A 115 4.84 -8.06 1.95
CA GLY A 115 3.97 -6.90 1.76
C GLY A 115 2.88 -6.82 2.83
N GLY A 116 2.27 -7.94 3.18
CA GLY A 116 1.27 -8.01 4.26
C GLY A 116 1.86 -7.71 5.63
N ILE A 117 3.07 -8.21 5.93
CA ILE A 117 3.77 -7.94 7.20
C ILE A 117 4.06 -6.44 7.32
N PHE A 118 4.69 -5.82 6.31
CA PHE A 118 4.99 -4.39 6.33
C PHE A 118 3.71 -3.54 6.32
N GLY A 119 2.67 -3.95 5.59
CA GLY A 119 1.37 -3.30 5.59
C GLY A 119 0.68 -3.37 6.96
N THR A 120 0.83 -4.48 7.67
CA THR A 120 0.31 -4.63 9.04
C THR A 120 1.06 -3.76 10.01
N ILE A 121 2.40 -3.72 9.94
CA ILE A 121 3.21 -2.82 10.78
C ILE A 121 2.79 -1.37 10.54
N TYR A 122 2.63 -0.97 9.28
CA TYR A 122 2.14 0.36 8.90
C TYR A 122 0.76 0.66 9.48
N MET A 123 -0.21 -0.27 9.36
CA MET A 123 -1.54 -0.13 9.95
C MET A 123 -1.49 -0.02 11.48
N MET A 124 -0.65 -0.80 12.16
CA MET A 124 -0.49 -0.73 13.61
C MET A 124 0.08 0.62 14.04
N MET A 125 1.07 1.13 13.31
CA MET A 125 1.58 2.48 13.53
C MET A 125 0.45 3.50 13.35
N TYR A 126 -0.35 3.40 12.29
CA TYR A 126 -1.47 4.30 12.02
C TYR A 126 -2.49 4.33 13.17
N LEU A 127 -2.87 3.15 13.68
CA LEU A 127 -3.76 3.04 14.83
C LEU A 127 -3.20 3.74 16.07
N ILE A 128 -1.91 3.55 16.37
CA ILE A 128 -1.28 4.07 17.58
C ILE A 128 -1.02 5.58 17.49
N PHE A 129 -0.46 6.05 16.39
CA PHE A 129 0.05 7.42 16.29
C PHE A 129 -0.93 8.42 15.66
N VAL A 130 -1.99 7.95 14.98
CA VAL A 130 -2.94 8.84 14.28
C VAL A 130 -4.35 8.77 14.88
N ILE A 131 -4.83 7.57 15.21
CA ILE A 131 -6.17 7.38 15.79
C ILE A 131 -6.17 7.55 17.31
N ARG A 132 -5.15 7.03 18.00
CA ARG A 132 -5.09 7.06 19.48
C ARG A 132 -4.45 8.33 20.06
N ALA A 133 -3.51 8.96 19.34
CA ALA A 133 -3.01 10.30 19.67
C ALA A 133 -4.06 11.35 19.30
#